data_AF-A8TTA7-F1
#
_entry.id   AF-A8TTA7-F1
#
_cell.length_a   1.000
_cell.length_b   1.000
_cell.length_c   1.000
_cell.angle_alpha   90.00
_cell.angle_beta   90.00
_cell.angle_gamma   90.00
#
_symmetry.space_group_name_H-M   'P 1'
#
loop_
_entity.id
_entity.type
_entity.pdbx_description
1 polymer ?
#
loop_
_entity_poly.entity_id
_entity_poly.type
_entity_poly.pdbx_seq_one_letter_code
_entity_poly.pdbx_strand_id
1 'polypeptide(L)'
;MNNLPPAVIPPFTTIPTPLPVGTRDRLAGLIPCGGKATLYDLFVLDGGLATDVMSHYTRNIAPIVERIFGLRVCVWPQISTARHNTAENTDFHNWHTDAWFFDLLSDDGMTVWLPFDDVGTKAPSLEFELDNQIITPVLKAGQSLAFGMHARHRTQRCCHVNVPEVAGSMIRA
;
A
#
# COMPACT_ATOMS: atom_id res chain seq x y z
N MET A 1 -7.68 17.64 34.18
CA MET A 1 -7.60 16.84 32.94
C MET A 1 -7.31 17.81 31.82
N ASN A 2 -6.13 17.73 31.20
CA ASN A 2 -5.79 18.60 30.08
C ASN A 2 -6.59 18.13 28.86
N ASN A 3 -7.67 18.85 28.55
CA ASN A 3 -8.39 18.69 27.28
C ASN A 3 -7.55 19.34 26.18
N LEU A 4 -6.47 18.65 25.79
CA LEU A 4 -5.88 18.92 24.49
C LEU A 4 -6.92 18.51 23.44
N PRO A 5 -7.17 19.34 22.41
CA PRO A 5 -7.97 18.89 21.28
C PRO A 5 -7.34 17.60 20.74
N PRO A 6 -8.15 16.61 20.32
CA PRO A 6 -7.61 15.40 19.71
C PRO A 6 -6.67 15.82 18.59
N ALA A 7 -5.44 15.29 18.61
CA ALA A 7 -4.50 15.54 17.55
C ALA A 7 -5.17 15.18 16.22
N VAL A 8 -5.15 16.09 15.25
CA VAL A 8 -5.59 15.78 13.89
C VAL A 8 -4.59 14.78 13.35
N ILE A 9 -4.93 13.49 13.43
CA ILE A 9 -4.13 12.42 12.85
C ILE A 9 -4.33 12.57 11.34
N PRO A 10 -3.28 12.81 10.55
CA PRO A 10 -3.42 12.84 9.10
C PRO A 10 -3.99 11.49 8.64
N PRO A 11 -4.78 11.47 7.53
CA PRO A 11 -5.50 10.28 7.09
C PRO A 11 -4.57 9.10 6.80
N PHE A 12 -3.28 9.39 6.60
CA PHE A 12 -2.19 8.44 6.52
C PHE A 12 -0.89 9.07 7.03
N THR A 13 0.11 8.23 7.29
CA THR A 13 1.50 8.61 7.52
C THR A 13 2.40 7.85 6.55
N THR A 14 3.33 8.55 5.91
CA THR A 14 4.36 7.90 5.10
C THR A 14 5.48 7.39 6.01
N ILE A 15 5.89 6.13 5.83
CA ILE A 15 6.96 5.50 6.59
C ILE A 15 8.04 4.94 5.64
N PRO A 16 9.33 4.97 6.04
CA PRO A 16 10.40 4.33 5.28
C PRO A 16 10.36 2.81 5.47
N THR A 17 10.47 2.08 4.37
CA THR A 17 10.29 0.63 4.29
C THR A 17 11.19 -0.01 3.23
N PRO A 18 12.52 0.06 3.40
CA PRO A 18 13.45 -0.55 2.46
C PRO A 18 13.34 -2.08 2.54
N LEU A 19 12.78 -2.69 1.52
CA LEU A 19 12.64 -4.14 1.48
C LEU A 19 13.98 -4.85 1.29
N PRO A 20 14.09 -6.11 1.73
CA PRO A 20 15.21 -6.95 1.39
C PRO A 20 15.41 -7.04 -0.13
N VAL A 21 16.66 -7.06 -0.56
CA VAL A 21 17.02 -7.16 -1.98
C VAL A 21 16.41 -8.43 -2.59
N GLY A 22 15.77 -8.29 -3.74
CA GLY A 22 15.16 -9.41 -4.48
C GLY A 22 13.76 -9.82 -4.01
N THR A 23 13.22 -9.27 -2.92
CA THR A 23 11.84 -9.57 -2.47
C THR A 23 10.82 -9.26 -3.55
N ARG A 24 10.95 -8.10 -4.21
CA ARG A 24 10.07 -7.68 -5.32
C ARG A 24 10.05 -8.70 -6.46
N ASP A 25 11.22 -9.09 -6.96
CA ASP A 25 11.33 -9.98 -8.12
C ASP A 25 10.84 -11.40 -7.79
N ARG A 26 11.09 -11.86 -6.56
CA ARG A 26 10.53 -13.13 -6.05
C ARG A 26 9.01 -13.10 -5.99
N LEU A 27 8.41 -12.02 -5.45
CA LEU A 27 6.96 -11.86 -5.43
C LEU A 27 6.37 -11.81 -6.85
N ALA A 28 7.00 -11.07 -7.76
CA ALA A 28 6.56 -10.99 -9.16
C ALA A 28 6.68 -12.34 -9.89
N GLY A 29 7.64 -13.19 -9.52
CA GLY A 29 7.78 -14.55 -10.05
C GLY A 29 6.75 -15.56 -9.51
N LEU A 30 6.17 -15.30 -8.34
CA LEU A 30 5.16 -16.17 -7.71
C LEU A 30 3.72 -15.75 -8.03
N ILE A 31 3.47 -14.44 -8.15
CA ILE A 31 2.15 -13.88 -8.36
C ILE A 31 2.04 -13.44 -9.82
N PRO A 32 1.18 -14.08 -10.64
CA PRO A 32 1.01 -13.67 -12.04
C PRO A 32 0.48 -12.23 -12.12
N CYS A 33 0.70 -11.57 -13.26
CA CYS A 33 0.13 -10.24 -13.51
C CYS A 33 -1.40 -10.24 -13.34
N GLY A 34 -1.93 -9.28 -12.58
CA GLY A 34 -3.34 -9.21 -12.15
C GLY A 34 -3.69 -10.14 -10.98
N GLY A 35 -2.73 -10.94 -10.51
CA GLY A 35 -2.91 -11.90 -9.43
C GLY A 35 -2.82 -11.27 -8.04
N LYS A 36 -3.36 -12.01 -7.07
CA LYS A 36 -3.24 -11.72 -5.64
C LYS A 36 -2.94 -13.00 -4.87
N ALA A 37 -2.15 -12.88 -3.81
CA ALA A 37 -1.90 -13.96 -2.85
C ALA A 37 -1.98 -13.37 -1.44
N THR A 38 -2.63 -14.07 -0.52
CA THR A 38 -2.53 -13.74 0.90
C THR A 38 -1.13 -14.09 1.42
N LEU A 39 -0.72 -13.52 2.55
CA LEU A 39 0.53 -13.92 3.19
C LEU A 39 0.50 -15.39 3.60
N TYR A 40 -0.68 -15.92 3.94
CA TYR A 40 -0.86 -17.36 4.14
C TYR A 40 -0.55 -18.15 2.86
N ASP A 41 -1.04 -17.73 1.69
CA ASP A 41 -0.71 -18.37 0.41
C ASP A 41 0.79 -18.30 0.13
N LEU A 42 1.44 -17.17 0.46
CA LEU A 42 2.89 -17.03 0.32
C LEU A 42 3.64 -18.02 1.23
N PHE A 43 3.18 -18.29 2.45
CA PHE A 43 3.80 -19.32 3.31
C PHE A 43 3.74 -20.71 2.68
N VAL A 44 2.66 -21.01 1.94
CA VAL A 44 2.48 -22.29 1.22
C VAL A 44 3.35 -22.35 -0.03
N LEU A 45 3.45 -21.25 -0.79
CA LEU A 45 4.18 -21.18 -2.06
C LEU A 45 5.71 -21.06 -1.87
N ASP A 46 6.14 -20.20 -0.95
CA ASP A 46 7.54 -19.92 -0.62
C ASP A 46 7.64 -19.45 0.84
N GLY A 47 7.76 -20.41 1.76
CA GLY A 47 7.89 -20.12 3.19
C GLY A 47 9.10 -19.27 3.56
N GLY A 48 10.17 -19.30 2.75
CA GLY A 48 11.33 -18.43 2.94
C GLY A 48 10.98 -16.97 2.67
N LEU A 49 10.32 -16.69 1.53
CA LEU A 49 9.87 -15.35 1.17
C LEU A 49 8.87 -14.79 2.19
N ALA A 50 7.88 -15.59 2.59
CA ALA A 50 6.90 -15.16 3.57
C ALA A 50 7.56 -14.83 4.93
N THR A 51 8.55 -15.61 5.34
CA THR A 51 9.34 -15.36 6.56
C THR A 51 10.16 -14.08 6.44
N ASP A 52 10.79 -13.81 5.28
CA ASP A 52 11.54 -12.58 5.02
C ASP A 52 10.63 -11.35 5.11
N VAL A 53 9.46 -11.40 4.47
CA VAL A 53 8.45 -10.32 4.50
C VAL A 53 7.96 -10.07 5.93
N MET A 54 7.60 -11.12 6.66
CA MET A 54 7.15 -11.01 8.05
C MET A 54 8.24 -10.47 8.97
N SER A 55 9.45 -11.01 8.86
CA SER A 55 10.59 -10.54 9.64
C SER A 55 10.90 -9.08 9.36
N HIS A 56 10.82 -8.67 8.09
CA HIS A 56 11.01 -7.28 7.70
C HIS A 56 9.93 -6.38 8.31
N TYR A 57 8.65 -6.75 8.20
CA TYR A 57 7.55 -6.00 8.82
C TYR A 57 7.76 -5.88 10.33
N THR A 58 7.94 -6.99 11.04
CA THR A 58 8.06 -7.00 12.51
C THR A 58 9.25 -6.18 13.00
N ARG A 59 10.39 -6.20 12.30
CA ARG A 59 11.60 -5.51 12.75
C ARG A 59 11.67 -4.04 12.37
N ASN A 60 11.09 -3.66 11.23
CA ASN A 60 11.28 -2.33 10.65
C ASN A 60 10.01 -1.49 10.60
N ILE A 61 8.85 -2.12 10.42
CA ILE A 61 7.58 -1.44 10.20
C ILE A 61 6.80 -1.33 11.50
N ALA A 62 6.58 -2.46 12.17
CA ALA A 62 5.77 -2.51 13.39
C ALA A 62 6.23 -1.48 14.43
N PRO A 63 7.52 -1.34 14.80
CA PRO A 63 7.92 -0.38 15.82
C PRO A 63 7.65 1.09 15.46
N ILE A 64 7.65 1.44 14.17
CA ILE A 64 7.34 2.79 13.69
C ILE A 64 5.83 3.03 13.83
N VAL A 65 5.05 2.06 13.36
CA VAL A 65 3.59 2.10 13.40
C VAL A 65 3.10 2.13 14.84
N GLU A 66 3.61 1.27 15.71
CA GLU A 66 3.25 1.26 17.15
C GLU A 66 3.53 2.62 17.81
N ARG A 67 4.61 3.30 17.41
CA ARG A 67 4.92 4.65 17.90
C ARG A 67 3.97 5.72 17.40
N ILE A 68 3.57 5.64 16.12
CA ILE A 68 2.65 6.61 15.50
C ILE A 68 1.26 6.50 16.11
N PHE A 69 0.77 5.26 16.27
CA PHE A 69 -0.60 5.00 16.70
C PHE A 69 -0.74 4.75 18.20
N GLY A 70 0.37 4.55 18.93
CA GLY A 70 0.35 4.33 20.38
C GLY A 70 -0.20 2.96 20.79
N LEU A 71 -0.28 1.99 19.87
CA LEU A 71 -0.88 0.68 20.07
C LEU A 71 0.10 -0.41 19.64
N ARG A 72 -0.01 -1.59 20.26
CA ARG A 72 0.70 -2.79 19.78
C ARG A 72 0.02 -3.32 18.52
N VAL A 73 0.81 -3.75 17.56
CA VAL A 73 0.28 -4.23 16.27
C VAL A 73 0.68 -5.68 16.01
N CYS A 74 -0.21 -6.43 15.36
CA CYS A 74 0.09 -7.74 14.82
C CYS A 74 -0.32 -7.80 13.34
N VAL A 75 0.40 -8.60 12.56
CA VAL A 75 0.01 -8.88 11.18
C VAL A 75 -1.02 -9.99 11.19
N TRP A 76 -2.07 -9.85 10.41
CA TRP A 76 -3.06 -10.89 10.16
C TRP A 76 -2.80 -11.56 8.80
N PRO A 77 -2.20 -12.76 8.74
CA PRO A 77 -1.73 -13.33 7.47
C PRO A 77 -2.83 -13.63 6.44
N GLN A 78 -4.04 -13.95 6.90
CA GLN A 78 -5.17 -14.31 6.05
C GLN A 78 -5.78 -13.12 5.28
N ILE A 79 -5.57 -11.88 5.74
CA ILE A 79 -6.07 -10.67 5.07
C ILE A 79 -4.94 -9.80 4.50
N SER A 80 -3.71 -10.03 4.96
CA SER A 80 -2.52 -9.38 4.40
C SER A 80 -2.26 -9.95 3.01
N THR A 81 -2.27 -9.11 1.97
CA THR A 81 -2.14 -9.57 0.59
C THR A 81 -0.97 -8.91 -0.14
N ALA A 82 -0.31 -9.70 -0.99
CA ALA A 82 0.57 -9.22 -2.03
C ALA A 82 -0.18 -9.26 -3.38
N ARG A 83 0.03 -8.23 -4.20
CA ARG A 83 -0.63 -8.08 -5.50
C ARG A 83 0.40 -7.71 -6.56
N HIS A 84 0.24 -8.24 -7.76
CA HIS A 84 1.04 -7.88 -8.92
C HIS A 84 0.15 -7.15 -9.93
N ASN A 85 0.09 -5.83 -9.83
CA ASN A 85 -0.71 -5.01 -10.72
C ASN A 85 0.11 -4.59 -11.95
N THR A 86 -0.51 -4.59 -13.12
CA THR A 86 -0.01 -3.92 -14.33
C THR A 86 -0.93 -2.76 -14.68
N ALA A 87 -0.56 -1.91 -15.65
CA ALA A 87 -1.43 -0.82 -16.09
C ALA A 87 -2.80 -1.33 -16.60
N GLU A 88 -2.83 -2.52 -17.20
CA GLU A 88 -4.02 -3.14 -17.79
C GLU A 88 -4.88 -3.86 -16.74
N ASN A 89 -4.23 -4.42 -15.71
CA ASN A 89 -4.88 -5.30 -14.74
C ASN A 89 -4.94 -4.70 -13.33
N THR A 90 -4.73 -3.39 -13.19
CA THR A 90 -4.85 -2.73 -11.89
C THR A 90 -6.29 -2.83 -11.39
N ASP A 91 -6.44 -3.37 -10.18
CA ASP A 91 -7.72 -3.45 -9.49
C ASP A 91 -8.10 -2.07 -8.92
N PHE A 92 -9.04 -1.39 -9.60
CA PHE A 92 -9.51 -0.07 -9.19
C PHE A 92 -10.62 -0.19 -8.16
N HIS A 93 -10.24 -0.14 -6.89
CA HIS A 93 -11.20 -0.15 -5.80
C HIS A 93 -11.99 1.17 -5.80
N ASN A 94 -13.30 1.09 -5.57
CA ASN A 94 -14.13 2.28 -5.32
C ASN A 94 -13.83 2.86 -3.93
N TRP A 95 -14.40 4.02 -3.59
CA TRP A 95 -14.30 4.58 -2.25
C TRP A 95 -14.80 3.59 -1.19
N HIS A 96 -13.93 3.24 -0.25
CA HIS A 96 -14.22 2.32 0.84
C HIS A 96 -13.40 2.66 2.09
N THR A 97 -13.62 1.88 3.14
CA THR A 97 -12.78 1.82 4.35
C THR A 97 -12.39 0.36 4.56
N ASP A 98 -11.38 0.12 5.39
CA ASP A 98 -10.93 -1.24 5.72
C ASP A 98 -11.64 -1.81 6.95
N ALA A 99 -12.54 -1.05 7.60
CA ALA A 99 -13.23 -1.45 8.83
C ALA A 99 -13.83 -2.86 8.77
N TRP A 100 -14.44 -3.23 7.64
CA TRP A 100 -15.06 -4.55 7.45
C TRP A 100 -14.09 -5.74 7.60
N PHE A 101 -12.78 -5.54 7.38
CA PHE A 101 -11.76 -6.56 7.64
C PHE A 101 -11.57 -6.81 9.14
N PHE A 102 -11.79 -5.77 9.96
CA PHE A 102 -11.50 -5.76 11.39
C PHE A 102 -12.74 -5.92 12.25
N ASP A 103 -13.94 -5.59 11.75
CA ASP A 103 -15.22 -5.62 12.49
C ASP A 103 -15.52 -6.97 13.19
N LEU A 104 -14.97 -8.09 12.68
CA LEU A 104 -15.14 -9.42 13.29
C LEU A 104 -14.10 -9.73 14.38
N LEU A 105 -13.05 -8.92 14.52
CA LEU A 105 -11.78 -9.29 15.11
C LEU A 105 -11.28 -8.28 16.15
N SER A 106 -11.61 -7.00 15.97
CA SER A 106 -11.16 -5.89 16.82
C SER A 106 -11.99 -4.63 16.56
N ASP A 107 -12.18 -3.81 17.60
CA ASP A 107 -12.76 -2.47 17.48
C ASP A 107 -11.77 -1.44 16.89
N ASP A 108 -10.54 -1.86 16.60
CA ASP A 108 -9.48 -1.03 16.05
C ASP A 108 -8.61 -1.81 15.05
N GLY A 109 -8.09 -1.12 14.04
CA GLY A 109 -7.39 -1.71 12.92
C GLY A 109 -6.65 -0.68 12.09
N MET A 110 -5.65 -1.14 11.36
CA MET A 110 -4.85 -0.30 10.48
C MET A 110 -4.30 -1.08 9.32
N THR A 111 -4.02 -0.34 8.24
CA THR A 111 -3.44 -0.87 7.03
C THR A 111 -2.07 -0.25 6.81
N VAL A 112 -1.08 -1.10 6.52
CA VAL A 112 0.21 -0.66 5.96
C VAL A 112 0.25 -1.06 4.50
N TRP A 113 0.21 -0.07 3.61
CA TRP A 113 0.29 -0.27 2.17
C TRP A 113 1.71 -0.02 1.67
N LEU A 114 2.33 -1.07 1.12
CA LEU A 114 3.74 -1.09 0.71
C LEU A 114 3.84 -1.32 -0.81
N PRO A 115 3.87 -0.26 -1.63
CA PRO A 115 4.19 -0.40 -3.05
C PRO A 115 5.66 -0.79 -3.24
N PHE A 116 5.91 -1.71 -4.18
CA PHE A 116 7.27 -2.13 -4.55
C PHE A 116 7.91 -1.23 -5.62
N ASP A 117 7.10 -0.37 -6.26
CA ASP A 117 7.48 0.54 -7.33
C ASP A 117 7.05 1.98 -6.97
N ASP A 118 7.55 2.96 -7.72
CA ASP A 118 7.10 4.35 -7.61
C ASP A 118 5.61 4.48 -8.02
N VAL A 119 4.80 5.13 -7.18
CA VAL A 119 3.35 5.32 -7.38
C VAL A 119 2.94 6.79 -7.20
N GLY A 120 1.81 7.18 -7.78
CA GLY A 120 1.21 8.52 -7.66
C GLY A 120 1.35 9.38 -8.91
N THR A 121 2.43 9.19 -9.67
CA THR A 121 2.67 9.92 -10.94
C THR A 121 2.52 9.01 -12.16
N LYS A 122 3.22 7.87 -12.18
CA LYS A 122 3.28 6.97 -13.35
C LYS A 122 2.48 5.68 -13.17
N ALA A 123 2.21 5.30 -11.93
CA ALA A 123 1.38 4.17 -11.56
C ALA A 123 0.36 4.62 -10.50
N PRO A 124 -0.82 3.98 -10.43
CA PRO A 124 -1.83 4.31 -9.43
C PRO A 124 -1.30 4.23 -8.00
N SER A 125 -1.48 5.32 -7.25
CA SER A 125 -1.38 5.34 -5.79
C SER A 125 -2.73 5.06 -5.14
N LEU A 126 -2.86 5.39 -3.86
CA LEU A 126 -4.13 5.55 -3.17
C LEU A 126 -4.57 7.02 -3.19
N GLU A 127 -5.87 7.25 -3.19
CA GLU A 127 -6.49 8.54 -2.93
C GLU A 127 -7.22 8.46 -1.57
N PHE A 128 -7.06 9.49 -0.74
CA PHE A 128 -7.70 9.60 0.57
C PHE A 128 -8.65 10.79 0.60
N GLU A 129 -9.80 10.64 1.25
CA GLU A 129 -10.71 11.74 1.54
C GLU A 129 -10.45 12.27 2.96
N LEU A 130 -10.16 13.57 3.07
CA LEU A 130 -9.98 14.28 4.34
C LEU A 130 -10.65 15.66 4.23
N ASP A 131 -11.60 15.96 5.11
CA ASP A 131 -12.28 17.26 5.15
C ASP A 131 -12.84 17.71 3.79
N ASN A 132 -13.43 16.77 3.04
CA ASN A 132 -13.94 16.94 1.67
C ASN A 132 -12.85 17.28 0.61
N GLN A 133 -11.59 17.08 0.94
CA GLN A 133 -10.46 17.17 -0.01
C GLN A 133 -9.96 15.78 -0.37
N ILE A 134 -9.51 15.62 -1.61
CA ILE A 134 -8.86 14.40 -2.08
C ILE A 134 -7.35 14.62 -2.03
N ILE A 135 -6.66 13.75 -1.30
CA ILE A 135 -5.20 13.76 -1.16
C ILE A 135 -4.65 12.52 -1.85
N THR A 136 -3.68 12.70 -2.75
CA THR A 136 -2.99 11.61 -3.46
C THR A 136 -1.51 11.58 -3.07
N PRO A 137 -1.09 10.73 -2.13
CA PRO A 137 0.33 10.56 -1.81
C PRO A 137 1.11 10.05 -3.04
N VAL A 138 2.26 10.68 -3.28
CA VAL A 138 3.28 10.17 -4.21
C VAL A 138 4.34 9.44 -3.39
N LEU A 139 4.62 8.19 -3.74
CA LEU A 139 5.56 7.35 -3.01
C LEU A 139 6.66 6.87 -3.93
N LYS A 140 7.86 6.80 -3.38
CA LYS A 140 9.01 6.13 -3.97
C LYS A 140 9.08 4.69 -3.51
N ALA A 141 9.68 3.84 -4.35
CA ALA A 141 10.03 2.48 -3.94
C ALA A 141 10.78 2.50 -2.60
N GLY A 142 10.36 1.65 -1.66
CA GLY A 142 10.87 1.65 -0.29
C GLY A 142 10.19 2.62 0.66
N GLN A 143 9.02 3.15 0.30
CA GLN A 143 8.11 3.88 1.19
C GLN A 143 6.78 3.15 1.32
N SER A 144 6.10 3.32 2.45
CA SER A 144 4.74 2.84 2.69
C SER A 144 3.85 3.94 3.21
N LEU A 145 2.55 3.67 3.14
CA LEU A 145 1.53 4.39 3.90
C LEU A 145 1.07 3.55 5.07
N ALA A 146 0.89 4.16 6.23
CA ALA A 146 0.15 3.59 7.35
C ALA A 146 -1.08 4.46 7.61
N PHE A 147 -2.26 3.85 7.69
CA PHE A 147 -3.52 4.54 7.95
C PHE A 147 -4.48 3.67 8.76
N GLY A 148 -5.37 4.31 9.53
CA GLY A 148 -6.37 3.62 10.34
C GLY A 148 -7.49 3.03 9.48
N MET A 149 -8.19 2.03 10.01
CA MET A 149 -9.22 1.28 9.29
C MET A 149 -10.39 2.14 8.77
N HIS A 150 -10.63 3.29 9.39
CA HIS A 150 -11.68 4.24 8.98
C HIS A 150 -11.22 5.28 7.95
N ALA A 151 -9.94 5.27 7.55
CA ALA A 151 -9.48 6.18 6.50
C ALA A 151 -10.19 5.84 5.19
N ARG A 152 -11.03 6.77 4.71
CA ARG A 152 -11.77 6.59 3.46
C ARG A 152 -10.82 6.77 2.29
N HIS A 153 -10.65 5.72 1.51
CA HIS A 153 -9.68 5.69 0.44
C HIS A 153 -10.15 4.89 -0.78
N ARG A 154 -9.43 5.04 -1.90
CA ARG A 154 -9.63 4.27 -3.14
C ARG A 154 -8.33 4.15 -3.91
N THR A 155 -8.30 3.31 -4.93
CA THR A 155 -7.20 3.29 -5.90
C THR A 155 -7.27 4.56 -6.77
N GLN A 156 -6.15 5.27 -6.91
CA GLN A 156 -6.04 6.45 -7.76
C GLN A 156 -6.44 6.09 -9.18
N ARG A 157 -7.34 6.85 -9.79
CA ARG A 157 -7.63 6.70 -11.21
C ARG A 157 -6.59 7.49 -11.99
N CYS A 158 -5.53 6.81 -12.43
CA CYS A 158 -4.63 7.41 -13.42
C CYS A 158 -5.44 7.62 -14.69
N CYS A 159 -5.87 8.85 -14.95
CA CYS A 159 -6.34 9.24 -16.28
C CYS A 159 -5.22 8.82 -17.22
N HIS A 160 -5.52 8.01 -18.25
CA HIS A 160 -4.60 7.84 -19.35
C HIS A 160 -4.18 9.25 -19.78
N VAL A 161 -2.93 9.62 -19.52
CA VAL A 161 -2.36 10.77 -20.16
C VAL A 161 -2.36 10.35 -21.62
N ASN A 162 -3.29 10.88 -22.40
CA ASN A 162 -3.12 10.96 -23.84
C ASN A 162 -1.80 11.70 -24.02
N VAL A 163 -0.68 10.97 -24.08
CA VAL A 163 0.55 11.50 -24.61
C VAL A 163 0.16 11.82 -26.05
N PRO A 164 0.08 13.11 -26.45
CA PRO A 164 -0.08 13.39 -27.86
C PRO A 164 1.09 12.70 -28.53
N GLU A 165 0.81 11.80 -29.47
CA GLU A 165 1.81 11.28 -30.38
C GLU A 165 2.47 12.51 -30.99
N VAL A 166 3.65 12.89 -30.49
CA VAL A 166 4.45 13.89 -31.17
C VAL A 166 4.89 13.18 -32.42
N ALA A 167 4.17 13.43 -33.52
CA ALA A 167 4.60 13.16 -34.88
C ALA A 167 5.88 13.98 -35.13
N GLY A 168 6.99 13.50 -34.56
CA GLY A 168 8.33 14.04 -34.73
C GLY A 168 8.92 13.43 -35.98
N SER A 169 8.57 14.03 -37.10
CA SER A 169 9.26 14.03 -38.38
C SER A 169 10.67 13.44 -38.37
N MET A 170 10.86 12.40 -39.18
CA MET A 170 12.17 11.99 -39.68
C MET A 170 12.87 13.19 -40.34
N ILE A 171 13.86 13.76 -39.68
CA ILE A 171 14.93 14.47 -40.40
C ILE A 171 15.85 13.37 -40.92
N ARG A 172 15.73 13.08 -42.22
CA ARG A 172 16.73 12.31 -42.96
C ARG A 172 18.00 13.16 -43.07
N ALA A 173 19.13 12.59 -42.66
CA ALA A 173 20.44 12.98 -43.17
C ALA A 173 20.70 12.23 -44.48
#